data_AF-A0A7U9SNG9-F1
#
_entry.id   AF-A0A7U9SNG9-F1
#
_cell.length_a   1.000
_cell.length_b   1.000
_cell.length_c   1.000
_cell.angle_alpha   90.00
_cell.angle_beta   90.00
_cell.angle_gamma   90.00
#
_symmetry.space_group_name_H-M   'P 1'
#
loop_
_entity.id
_entity.type
_entity.pdbx_description
1 polymer ?
#
loop_
_entity_poly.entity_id
_entity_poly.type
_entity_poly.pdbx_seq_one_letter_code
_entity_poly.pdbx_strand_id
1 'polypeptide(L)' 'MNFYEWMIGKYYGKDTPRGDLAGDMKHEEDGFPKDGDRQRILDYLDGMFACDECIALFKRCWRDYEKAVADEGK' A
#
# COMPACT_ATOMS: atom_id res chain seq x y z
N MET A 1 -1.66 -5.49 12.39
CA MET A 1 -2.16 -5.04 11.07
C MET A 1 -0.97 -4.69 10.20
N ASN A 2 -0.76 -5.41 9.11
CA ASN A 2 0.28 -5.09 8.11
C ASN A 2 -0.19 -3.95 7.17
N PHE A 3 0.70 -3.45 6.32
CA PHE A 3 0.38 -2.36 5.40
C PHE A 3 -0.75 -2.72 4.43
N TYR A 4 -0.77 -3.96 3.93
CA TYR A 4 -1.81 -4.45 3.03
C TYR A 4 -3.19 -4.40 3.69
N GLU A 5 -3.34 -5.00 4.87
CA GLU A 5 -4.59 -5.00 5.63
C GLU A 5 -5.07 -3.58 5.92
N TRP A 6 -4.15 -2.68 6.29
CA TRP A 6 -4.47 -1.27 6.53
C TRP A 6 -4.95 -0.55 5.27
N MET A 7 -4.30 -0.77 4.13
CA MET A 7 -4.70 -0.19 2.83
C MET A 7 -6.09 -0.68 2.42
N ILE A 8 -6.34 -1.99 2.50
CA ILE A 8 -7.63 -2.58 2.15
C ILE A 8 -8.73 -2.05 3.06
N GLY A 9 -8.54 -2.10 4.39
CA GLY A 9 -9.54 -1.64 5.35
C GLY A 9 -9.86 -0.15 5.24
N LYS A 10 -8.86 0.68 4.86
CA LYS A 10 -9.01 2.14 4.85
C LYS A 10 -9.43 2.71 3.49
N TYR A 11 -9.02 2.12 2.38
CA TYR A 11 -9.15 2.76 1.06
C TYR A 11 -9.84 1.93 -0.02
N TYR A 12 -9.94 0.61 0.12
CA TYR A 12 -10.55 -0.23 -0.91
C TYR A 12 -11.99 0.21 -1.24
N GLY A 13 -12.31 0.27 -2.55
CA GLY A 13 -13.62 0.68 -3.06
C GLY A 13 -13.87 2.19 -3.09
N LYS A 14 -12.88 3.03 -2.75
CA LYS A 14 -13.01 4.49 -2.86
C LYS A 14 -12.53 4.98 -4.23
N ASP A 15 -13.30 5.84 -4.87
CA ASP A 15 -12.92 6.54 -6.11
C ASP A 15 -11.90 7.65 -5.83
N THR A 16 -10.68 7.24 -5.52
CA THR A 16 -9.53 8.10 -5.20
C THR A 16 -8.25 7.35 -5.56
N PRO A 17 -7.11 8.03 -5.81
CA PRO A 17 -5.86 7.34 -6.12
C PRO A 17 -5.45 6.30 -5.08
N ARG A 18 -5.74 6.54 -3.80
CA ARG A 18 -5.45 5.57 -2.71
C ARG A 18 -6.35 4.33 -2.77
N GLY A 19 -7.60 4.53 -3.20
CA GLY A 19 -8.53 3.43 -3.41
C GLY A 19 -8.19 2.64 -4.66
N ASP A 20 -7.71 3.29 -5.71
CA ASP A 20 -7.15 2.63 -6.90
C ASP A 20 -5.96 1.76 -6.51
N LEU A 21 -4.98 2.32 -5.78
CA LEU A 21 -3.83 1.54 -5.28
C LEU A 21 -4.28 0.36 -4.39
N ALA A 22 -5.27 0.55 -3.52
CA ALA A 22 -5.82 -0.54 -2.72
C ALA A 22 -6.53 -1.60 -3.59
N GLY A 23 -7.19 -1.17 -4.67
CA GLY A 23 -7.78 -2.03 -5.68
C GLY A 23 -6.74 -2.87 -6.41
N ASP A 24 -5.65 -2.25 -6.86
CA ASP A 24 -4.53 -2.92 -7.53
C ASP A 24 -3.89 -3.96 -6.61
N MET A 25 -3.62 -3.59 -5.35
CA MET A 25 -3.10 -4.53 -4.34
C MET A 25 -4.03 -5.73 -4.14
N LYS A 26 -5.36 -5.50 -4.12
CA LYS A 26 -6.37 -6.56 -3.94
C LYS A 26 -6.53 -7.41 -5.19
N HIS A 27 -6.33 -6.85 -6.39
CA HIS A 27 -6.37 -7.60 -7.63
C HIS A 27 -5.19 -8.56 -7.73
N GLU A 28 -4.00 -8.09 -7.33
CA GLU A 28 -2.76 -8.87 -7.29
C GLU A 28 -2.61 -9.69 -5.99
N GLU A 29 -3.71 -10.06 -5.34
CA GLU A 29 -3.70 -10.63 -3.98
C GLU A 29 -2.78 -11.87 -3.83
N ASP A 30 -2.64 -12.69 -4.86
CA ASP A 30 -1.79 -13.90 -4.79
C ASP A 30 -0.29 -13.60 -4.98
N GLY A 31 0.06 -12.50 -5.67
CA GLY A 31 1.45 -12.13 -5.99
C GLY A 31 2.00 -10.97 -5.15
N PHE A 32 1.13 -10.14 -4.57
CA PHE A 32 1.52 -8.97 -3.82
C PHE A 32 2.23 -9.34 -2.49
N PRO A 33 3.38 -8.73 -2.14
CA PRO A 33 4.11 -9.05 -0.92
C PRO A 33 3.44 -8.45 0.33
N LYS A 34 2.34 -9.06 0.80
CA LYS A 34 1.49 -8.55 1.90
C LYS A 34 2.23 -8.35 3.23
N ASP A 35 3.14 -9.27 3.54
CA ASP A 35 3.97 -9.23 4.75
C ASP A 35 5.34 -8.59 4.48
N GLY A 36 5.50 -7.95 3.31
CA GLY A 36 6.69 -7.23 2.95
C GLY A 36 6.85 -5.94 3.74
N ASP A 37 8.11 -5.60 4.02
CA ASP A 37 8.45 -4.26 4.47
C ASP A 37 8.34 -3.25 3.32
N ARG A 38 8.61 -1.98 3.64
CA ARG A 38 8.58 -0.88 2.68
C ARG A 38 9.43 -1.14 1.45
N GLN A 39 10.62 -1.73 1.63
CA GLN A 39 11.57 -1.93 0.54
C GLN A 39 11.10 -3.05 -0.37
N ARG A 40 10.64 -4.17 0.20
CA ARG A 40 10.12 -5.31 -0.57
C ARG A 40 8.92 -4.92 -1.44
N ILE A 41 8.02 -4.06 -0.92
CA ILE A 41 6.90 -3.56 -1.71
C ILE A 41 7.38 -2.57 -2.79
N LEU A 42 8.36 -1.72 -2.52
CA LEU A 42 8.97 -0.86 -3.54
C LEU A 42 9.59 -1.67 -4.67
N ASP A 43 10.37 -2.69 -4.34
CA ASP A 43 11.02 -3.57 -5.34
C ASP A 43 9.98 -4.31 -6.19
N TYR A 44 8.86 -4.73 -5.58
CA TYR A 44 7.73 -5.32 -6.32
C TYR A 44 7.10 -4.32 -7.29
N LEU A 45 6.79 -3.10 -6.84
CA LEU A 45 6.19 -2.07 -7.69
C LEU A 45 7.12 -1.65 -8.84
N ASP A 46 8.43 -1.54 -8.57
CA ASP A 46 9.44 -1.26 -9.58
C ASP A 46 9.54 -2.41 -10.60
N GLY A 47 9.54 -3.67 -10.13
CA GLY A 47 9.52 -4.86 -10.99
C GLY A 47 8.26 -4.99 -11.84
N MET A 48 7.16 -4.38 -11.42
CA MET A 48 5.91 -4.25 -12.19
C MET A 48 5.88 -3.01 -13.11
N PHE A 49 6.99 -2.27 -13.21
CA PHE A 49 7.11 -1.03 -13.97
C PHE A 49 6.06 0.04 -13.58
N ALA A 50 5.75 0.12 -12.27
CA ALA A 50 4.83 1.13 -11.76
C ALA A 50 5.32 2.55 -12.10
N CYS A 51 4.40 3.44 -12.47
CA CYS A 51 4.75 4.83 -12.76
C CYS A 51 5.22 5.59 -11.51
N ASP A 52 5.94 6.68 -11.73
CA ASP A 52 6.46 7.54 -10.66
C ASP A 52 5.35 8.05 -9.73
N GLU A 53 4.16 8.34 -10.28
CA GLU A 53 3.00 8.75 -9.48
C GLU A 53 2.52 7.64 -8.54
N CYS A 54 2.49 6.38 -8.99
CA CYS A 54 2.13 5.23 -8.17
C CYS A 54 3.16 5.02 -7.05
N ILE A 55 4.45 5.08 -7.37
CA ILE A 55 5.54 4.99 -6.38
C ILE A 55 5.46 6.13 -5.36
N ALA A 56 5.21 7.36 -5.81
CA ALA A 56 5.06 8.51 -4.92
C ALA A 56 3.83 8.38 -4.02
N LEU A 57 2.72 7.86 -4.55
CA LEU A 57 1.51 7.60 -3.79
C LEU A 57 1.73 6.52 -2.74
N PHE A 58 2.36 5.40 -3.11
CA PHE A 58 2.76 4.34 -2.18
C PHE A 58 3.58 4.91 -1.02
N LYS A 59 4.62 5.71 -1.30
CA LYS A 59 5.48 6.33 -0.26
C LYS A 59 4.66 7.21 0.70
N ARG A 60 3.65 7.92 0.20
CA ARG A 60 2.74 8.72 1.03
C ARG A 60 1.84 7.84 1.90
N CYS A 61 1.25 6.79 1.32
CA CYS A 61 0.43 5.83 2.06
C CYS A 61 1.21 5.11 3.16
N TRP A 62 2.46 4.73 2.89
CA TRP A 62 3.33 4.09 3.87
C TRP A 62 3.58 4.98 5.08
N ARG A 63 3.91 6.26 4.87
CA ARG A 63 4.10 7.21 5.96
C ARG A 63 2.83 7.41 6.79
N ASP A 64 1.66 7.41 6.15
CA ASP A 64 0.38 7.53 6.84
C ASP A 64 0.04 6.25 7.64
N TYR A 65 0.44 5.08 7.14
CA TYR A 65 0.37 3.80 7.85
C TYR A 65 1.26 3.79 9.10
N GLU A 66 2.53 4.19 8.98
CA GLU A 66 3.46 4.23 10.13
C GLU A 66 2.93 5.12 11.25
N LYS A 67 2.33 6.26 10.90
CA LYS A 67 1.67 7.14 11.88
C LYS A 67 0.47 6.48 12.54
N ALA A 68 -0.40 5.83 11.75
CA ALA A 68 -1.58 5.14 12.28
C ALA A 68 -1.18 4.03 13.27
N VAL A 69 -0.19 3.20 12.92
CA VAL A 69 0.29 2.12 13.80
C VAL A 69 0.96 2.67 15.06
N ALA A 70 1.70 3.78 14.97
CA ALA A 70 2.30 4.42 16.14
C ALA A 70 1.26 5.02 17.10
N ASP A 71 0.14 5.52 16.58
CA ASP A 71 -0.95 6.09 17.39
C ASP A 71 -1.88 5.01 17.99
N GLU A 72 -2.06 3.86 17.32
CA GLU A 72 -2.81 2.70 17.88
C GLU A 72 -2.06 1.98 19.02
N GLY A 73 -0.76 2.24 19.18
CA GLY A 73 0.06 1.72 20.29
C GLY A 73 0.06 2.57 21.56
N LYS A 74 -0.73 3.65 21.61
CA LYS A 74 -0.97 4.49 22.80
C LYS A 74 -2.30 4.16 23.46
#